data_AF-A0A963LTP9-F1
#
_entry.id   AF-A0A963LTP9-F1
#
_cell.length_a   1.000
_cell.length_b   1.000
_cell.length_c   1.000
_cell.angle_alpha   90.00
_cell.angle_beta   90.00
_cell.angle_gamma   90.00
#
_symmetry.space_group_name_H-M   'P 1'
#
loop_
_entity.id
_entity.type
_entity.pdbx_description
1 polymer ?
#
loop_
_entity_poly.entity_id
_entity_poly.type
_entity_poly.pdbx_seq_one_letter_code
_entity_poly.pdbx_strand_id
1 'polypeptide(L)' 'PMPKKARKLLDAAGVPYHYLEYGSYFNTWRNRNALKMWTGWPTFPMVFVKGTLVGGADDVEKLLASGELQKMLA' A
#
# COMPACT_ATOMS: atom_id res chain seq x y z
N PRO A 1 -2.15 9.13 -10.30
CA PRO A 1 -1.99 9.10 -8.81
C PRO A 1 -1.35 7.79 -8.33
N MET A 2 -0.35 7.85 -7.44
CA MET A 2 0.43 6.68 -6.99
C MET A 2 -0.40 5.51 -6.41
N PRO A 3 -1.51 5.71 -5.67
CA PRO A 3 -2.37 4.61 -5.21
C PRO A 3 -2.98 3.80 -6.37
N LYS A 4 -3.27 4.44 -7.50
CA LYS A 4 -3.78 3.75 -8.70
C LYS A 4 -2.69 2.88 -9.35
N LYS A 5 -1.42 3.29 -9.27
CA LYS A 5 -0.28 2.50 -9.76
C LYS A 5 -0.14 1.21 -8.95
N ALA A 6 -0.11 1.31 -7.62
CA ALA A 6 -0.02 0.15 -6.73
C ALA A 6 -1.15 -0.87 -6.96
N ARG A 7 -2.41 -0.39 -7.09
CA ARG A 7 -3.55 -1.27 -7.41
C ARG A 7 -3.38 -2.00 -8.73
N LYS A 8 -3.02 -1.29 -9.80
CA LYS A 8 -2.81 -1.89 -11.13
C LYS A 8 -1.73 -2.96 -11.11
N LEU A 9 -0.66 -2.75 -10.34
CA LEU A 9 0.42 -3.74 -10.17
C LEU A 9 -0.08 -5.01 -9.46
N LEU A 10 -0.85 -4.85 -8.37
CA LEU A 10 -1.43 -5.97 -7.64
C LEU A 10 -2.49 -6.72 -8.46
N ASP A 11 -3.32 -5.99 -9.21
CA ASP A 11 -4.30 -6.55 -10.15
C ASP A 11 -3.59 -7.39 -11.22
N ALA A 12 -2.51 -6.87 -11.81
CA ALA A 12 -1.72 -7.57 -12.82
C ALA A 12 -1.01 -8.82 -12.26
N ALA A 13 -0.66 -8.80 -10.98
CA ALA A 13 -0.07 -9.94 -10.28
C ALA A 13 -1.11 -10.96 -9.78
N GLY A 14 -2.42 -10.68 -9.94
CA GLY A 14 -3.50 -11.54 -9.44
C GLY A 14 -3.56 -11.61 -7.91
N VAL A 15 -2.98 -10.63 -7.21
CA VAL A 15 -2.93 -10.62 -5.74
C VAL A 15 -4.20 -9.97 -5.20
N PRO A 16 -5.02 -10.67 -4.39
CA PRO A 16 -6.16 -10.06 -3.74
C PRO A 16 -5.69 -9.02 -2.71
N TYR A 17 -6.28 -7.83 -2.74
CA TYR A 17 -6.01 -6.78 -1.76
C TYR A 17 -7.30 -6.10 -1.31
N HIS A 18 -7.25 -5.52 -0.11
CA HIS A 18 -8.29 -4.65 0.38
C HIS A 18 -7.82 -3.19 0.28
N TYR A 19 -8.58 -2.36 -0.44
CA TYR A 19 -8.26 -0.95 -0.61
C TYR A 19 -9.06 -0.09 0.36
N LEU A 20 -8.34 0.55 1.29
CA LEU A 20 -8.92 1.50 2.23
C LEU A 20 -8.80 2.91 1.64
N GLU A 21 -9.94 3.44 1.17
CA GLU A 21 -10.00 4.72 0.48
C GLU A 21 -10.02 5.89 1.47
N TYR A 22 -8.90 6.13 2.17
CA TYR A 22 -8.69 7.33 2.98
C TYR A 22 -8.39 8.56 2.10
N GLY A 23 -9.10 8.74 0.98
CA GLY A 23 -8.77 9.72 -0.05
C GLY A 23 -9.30 11.13 0.23
N SER A 24 -10.42 11.24 0.94
CA SER A 24 -11.11 12.53 1.10
C SER A 24 -10.46 13.39 2.18
N TYR A 25 -9.91 14.54 1.78
CA TYR A 25 -9.36 15.54 2.71
C TYR A 25 -10.42 16.12 3.64
N PHE A 26 -11.67 16.17 3.19
CA PHE A 26 -12.76 16.80 3.94
C PHE A 26 -13.28 15.96 5.10
N ASN A 27 -13.14 14.62 5.04
CA ASN A 27 -13.76 13.74 6.05
C ASN A 27 -12.76 12.74 6.70
N THR A 28 -11.65 12.40 6.04
CA THR A 28 -10.71 11.34 6.48
C THR A 28 -9.33 11.84 6.91
N TRP A 29 -9.17 13.15 7.13
CA TRP A 29 -7.87 13.74 7.50
C TRP A 29 -7.30 13.20 8.84
N ARG A 30 -8.16 12.95 9.84
CA ARG A 30 -7.75 12.41 11.15
C ARG A 30 -7.15 11.01 11.02
N ASN A 31 -7.83 10.12 10.32
CA ASN A 31 -7.37 8.74 10.10
C ASN A 31 -6.07 8.71 9.29
N ARG A 32 -5.93 9.61 8.30
CA ARG A 32 -4.66 9.75 7.56
C ARG A 32 -3.50 10.16 8.45
N ASN A 33 -3.68 11.18 9.28
CA ASN A 33 -2.63 11.64 10.18
C ASN A 33 -2.30 10.57 11.24
N ALA A 34 -3.31 9.91 11.81
CA ALA A 34 -3.11 8.81 12.74
C ALA A 34 -2.31 7.66 12.10
N LEU A 35 -2.61 7.28 10.86
CA LEU A 35 -1.86 6.25 10.13
C LEU A 35 -0.41 6.66 9.91
N LYS A 36 -0.14 7.90 9.47
CA LYS A 36 1.24 8.40 9.31
C LYS A 36 2.02 8.39 10.61
N MET A 37 1.40 8.79 11.72
CA MET A 37 2.04 8.79 13.03
C MET A 37 2.28 7.38 13.55
N TRP A 38 1.32 6.47 13.35
CA TRP A 38 1.42 5.10 13.82
C TRP A 38 2.47 4.29 13.06
N THR A 39 2.56 4.48 11.74
CA THR A 39 3.51 3.73 10.89
C THR A 39 4.88 4.38 10.81
N GLY A 40 5.00 5.67 11.17
CA GLY A 40 6.18 6.48 10.90
C GLY A 40 6.39 6.80 9.41
N TRP A 41 5.45 6.43 8.53
CA TRP A 41 5.61 6.57 7.08
C TRP A 41 4.96 7.87 6.57
N PRO A 42 5.68 8.71 5.82
CA PRO A 42 5.22 10.07 5.51
C PRO A 42 4.22 10.15 4.34
N THR A 43 4.23 9.16 3.43
CA THR A 43 3.60 9.24 2.10
C THR A 43 2.53 8.18 1.86
N PHE A 44 1.70 8.38 0.83
CA PHE A 44 0.73 7.40 0.36
C PHE A 44 1.02 7.03 -1.10
N PRO A 45 0.75 5.80 -1.54
CA PRO A 45 0.09 4.71 -0.81
C PRO A 45 0.98 4.05 0.24
N MET A 46 0.37 3.49 1.29
CA MET A 46 1.02 2.58 2.24
C MET A 46 0.46 1.19 1.99
N VAL A 47 1.32 0.23 1.67
CA VAL A 47 0.92 -1.15 1.40
C VAL A 47 1.37 -2.03 2.55
N PHE A 48 0.44 -2.84 3.06
CA PHE A 48 0.69 -3.76 4.15
C PHE A 48 0.50 -5.19 3.68
N VAL A 49 1.42 -6.07 4.07
CA VAL A 49 1.35 -7.51 3.82
C VAL A 49 1.41 -8.21 5.16
N LYS A 50 0.37 -8.96 5.52
CA LYS A 50 0.25 -9.69 6.80
C LYS A 50 0.57 -8.82 8.04
N GLY A 51 0.13 -7.56 8.03
CA GLY A 51 0.35 -6.60 9.13
C GLY A 51 1.67 -5.84 9.07
N THR A 52 2.58 -6.18 8.16
CA THR A 52 3.86 -5.49 7.98
C THR A 52 3.78 -4.46 6.87
N LEU A 53 4.22 -3.22 7.14
CA LEU A 53 4.36 -2.18 6.12
C LEU A 53 5.50 -2.54 5.16
N VAL A 54 5.17 -2.72 3.88
CA VAL A 54 6.17 -3.03 2.83
C VAL A 54 6.63 -1.80 2.05
N GLY A 55 5.87 -0.70 2.13
CA GLY A 55 6.24 0.59 1.55
C GLY A 55 5.20 1.17 0.60
N GLY A 56 5.70 1.90 -0.40
CA GLY A 56 4.91 2.63 -1.39
C GLY A 56 4.65 1.87 -2.69
N ALA A 57 4.17 2.57 -3.72
CA ALA A 57 3.88 1.96 -5.02
C ALA A 57 5.15 1.42 -5.71
N ASP A 58 6.26 2.14 -5.61
CA ASP A 58 7.53 1.74 -6.25
C ASP A 58 8.22 0.61 -5.49
N ASP A 59 8.05 0.52 -4.16
CA ASP A 59 8.56 -0.59 -3.37
C ASP A 59 7.79 -1.88 -3.69
N VAL A 60 6.46 -1.80 -3.83
CA VAL A 60 5.64 -2.94 -4.27
C VAL A 60 6.01 -3.40 -5.67
N GLU A 61 6.31 -2.48 -6.59
CA GLU A 61 6.80 -2.82 -7.93
C GLU A 61 8.12 -3.62 -7.87
N LYS A 62 9.06 -3.20 -7.02
CA LYS A 62 10.33 -3.92 -6.80
C LYS A 62 10.11 -5.29 -6.17
N LEU A 63 9.24 -5.39 -5.16
CA LEU A 63 8.92 -6.65 -4.47
C LEU A 63 8.21 -7.65 -5.39
N LEU A 64 7.38 -7.17 -6.32
CA LEU A 64 6.78 -7.98 -7.37
C LEU A 64 7.83 -8.47 -8.37
N ALA A 65 8.75 -7.59 -8.78
CA ALA A 65 9.82 -7.94 -9.72
C ALA A 65 10.83 -8.93 -9.12
N SER A 66 11.10 -8.86 -7.82
CA SER A 66 12.00 -9.79 -7.11
C SER A 66 11.35 -11.13 -6.76
N GLY A 67 10.03 -11.25 -6.90
CA GLY A 67 9.28 -12.43 -6.46
C GLY A 67 9.09 -12.52 -4.93
N GLU A 68 9.55 -11.51 -4.19
CA GLU A 68 9.52 -11.48 -2.74
C GLU A 68 8.10 -11.24 -2.21
N LEU A 69 7.29 -10.47 -2.93
CA LEU A 69 5.89 -10.26 -2.55
C LEU A 69 5.11 -11.58 -2.54
N GLN A 70 5.28 -12.44 -3.55
CA GLN A 70 4.63 -13.75 -3.58
C GLN A 70 5.07 -14.63 -2.40
N LYS A 71 6.35 -14.59 -2.02
CA LYS A 71 6.87 -15.32 -0.86
C LYS A 71 6.27 -14.81 0.45
N MET A 72 6.05 -13.50 0.59
CA MET A 72 5.40 -12.94 1.77
C MET A 72 3.93 -13.31 1.86
N LEU A 73 3.25 -13.52 0.73
CA LEU A 73 1.84 -13.88 0.66
C LEU A 73 1.58 -15.39 0.87
N ALA A 74 2.55 -16.24 0.52
CA ALA A 74 2.51 -17.70 0.69
C ALA A 74 2.33 -18.18 2.14
#